data_AF-A0A539D2C3-F1
#
_entry.id   AF-A0A539D2C3-F1
#
_cell.length_a   1.000
_cell.length_b   1.000
_cell.length_c   1.000
_cell.angle_alpha   90.00
_cell.angle_beta   90.00
_cell.angle_gamma   90.00
#
_symmetry.space_group_name_H-M   'P 1'
#
loop_
_entity.id
_entity.type
_entity.pdbx_description
1 polymer ?
#
loop_
_entity_poly.entity_id
_entity_poly.type
_entity_poly.pdbx_seq_one_letter_code
_entity_poly.pdbx_strand_id
1 'polypeptide(L)'
;MVKVRIPTPLRPLTGGKNEVEATASDIQSMIESLNGQFPGLKDRVCDDKGEIRRFVNIYLNEEDIRFLQGKDTPLKDGDEISIVPAIAGGCQINREFTKVDTNIRRADVREKTGWMDVEFAGDPAEIERAIDGIRKKGVIVDPIELNVVE
;
A
#
# COMPACT_ATOMS: atom_id res chain seq x y z
N MET A 1 13.08 19.12 13.53
CA MET A 1 13.61 18.15 12.55
C MET A 1 13.06 16.79 12.91
N VAL A 2 12.56 16.08 11.91
CA VAL A 2 11.96 14.75 12.08
C VAL A 2 12.65 13.75 11.16
N LYS A 3 12.62 12.48 11.55
CA LYS A 3 13.15 11.39 10.74
C LYS A 3 12.02 10.67 10.03
N VAL A 4 12.16 10.49 8.72
CA VAL A 4 11.14 9.86 7.89
C VAL A 4 11.69 8.56 7.30
N ARG A 5 11.11 7.43 7.69
CA ARG A 5 11.42 6.11 7.15
C ARG A 5 10.75 5.93 5.80
N ILE A 6 11.56 5.63 4.79
CA ILE A 6 11.16 5.54 3.39
C ILE A 6 11.01 4.06 2.99
N PRO A 7 9.80 3.65 2.58
CA PRO A 7 9.51 2.28 2.20
C PRO A 7 10.18 1.96 0.86
N THR A 8 10.52 0.68 0.64
CA THR A 8 11.25 0.22 -0.55
C THR A 8 10.74 0.78 -1.88
N PRO A 9 9.41 0.85 -2.15
CA PRO A 9 8.90 1.39 -3.42
C PRO A 9 9.21 2.88 -3.66
N LEU A 10 9.46 3.65 -2.61
CA LEU A 10 9.76 5.08 -2.69
C LEU A 10 11.26 5.39 -2.70
N ARG A 11 12.12 4.42 -2.33
CA ARG A 11 13.58 4.60 -2.28
C ARG A 11 14.23 5.07 -3.59
N PRO A 12 13.75 4.70 -4.79
CA PRO A 12 14.31 5.25 -6.03
C PRO A 12 14.21 6.79 -6.12
N LEU A 13 13.22 7.41 -5.47
CA LEU A 13 13.06 8.87 -5.42
C LEU A 13 14.03 9.52 -4.42
N THR A 14 14.46 8.78 -3.40
CA THR A 14 15.36 9.27 -2.34
C THR A 14 16.82 8.87 -2.55
N GLY A 15 17.18 8.44 -3.77
CA GLY A 15 18.54 7.99 -4.08
C GLY A 15 18.93 6.71 -3.32
N GLY A 16 17.97 5.85 -2.99
CA GLY A 16 18.18 4.59 -2.26
C GLY A 16 18.11 4.72 -0.74
N LYS A 17 17.99 5.94 -0.18
CA LYS A 17 17.96 6.15 1.27
C LYS A 17 16.69 5.57 1.89
N ASN A 18 16.86 4.80 2.96
CA ASN A 18 15.77 4.25 3.78
C ASN A 18 15.29 5.21 4.88
N GLU A 19 16.06 6.25 5.19
CA GLU A 19 15.72 7.31 6.13
C GLU A 19 16.16 8.66 5.56
N VAL A 20 15.33 9.67 5.73
CA VAL A 20 15.60 11.06 5.34
C VAL A 20 15.11 12.00 6.44
N GLU A 21 15.71 13.18 6.50
CA GLU A 21 15.33 14.20 7.48
C GLU A 21 14.45 15.27 6.83
N ALA A 22 13.48 15.77 7.58
CA ALA A 22 12.62 16.87 7.15
C ALA A 22 12.43 17.88 8.28
N THR A 23 12.32 19.15 7.90
CA THR A 23 11.88 20.22 8.79
C THR A 23 10.44 20.55 8.43
N ALA A 24 9.53 20.36 9.38
CA ALA A 24 8.09 20.50 9.21
C ALA A 24 7.40 20.72 10.57
N SER A 25 6.25 21.39 10.54
CA SER A 25 5.38 21.62 11.71
C SER A 25 4.30 20.55 11.86
N ASP A 26 3.99 19.84 10.78
CA ASP A 26 2.89 18.89 10.66
C ASP A 26 3.15 17.91 9.50
N ILE A 27 2.31 16.89 9.36
CA ILE A 27 2.45 15.86 8.32
C ILE A 27 2.35 16.47 6.90
N GLN A 28 1.45 17.43 6.68
CA GLN A 28 1.30 18.06 5.36
C GLN A 28 2.57 18.81 4.93
N SER A 29 3.09 19.69 5.77
CA SER A 29 4.32 20.44 5.53
C SER A 29 5.54 19.51 5.43
N MET A 30 5.54 18.38 6.13
CA MET A 30 6.55 17.33 5.96
C MET A 30 6.50 16.73 4.55
N ILE A 31 5.32 16.36 4.03
CA ILE A 31 5.18 15.83 2.67
C ILE A 31 5.65 16.86 1.63
N GLU A 32 5.33 18.13 1.82
CA GLU A 32 5.77 19.21 0.93
C GLU A 32 7.29 19.43 0.98
N SER A 33 7.87 19.45 2.18
CA SER A 33 9.32 19.54 2.41
C SER A 33 10.07 18.38 1.75
N LEU A 34 9.57 17.15 1.93
CA LEU A 34 10.12 15.95 1.28
C LEU A 34 10.01 16.00 -0.24
N ASN A 35 8.92 16.54 -0.79
CA ASN A 35 8.77 16.70 -2.24
C ASN A 35 9.71 17.78 -2.82
N GLY A 36 10.00 18.83 -2.05
CA GLY A 36 11.01 19.82 -2.42
C GLY A 36 12.42 19.22 -2.49
N GLN A 37 12.75 18.32 -1.55
CA GLN A 37 14.03 17.60 -1.53
C GLN A 37 14.08 16.46 -2.56
N PHE A 38 12.96 15.77 -2.77
CA PHE A 38 12.82 14.59 -3.63
C PHE A 38 11.59 14.74 -4.54
N PRO A 39 11.73 15.42 -5.69
CA PRO A 39 10.63 15.68 -6.60
C PRO A 39 9.87 14.42 -7.02
N GLY A 40 8.54 14.47 -6.96
CA GLY A 40 7.64 13.37 -7.31
C GLY A 40 7.26 12.47 -6.13
N LEU A 41 7.80 12.70 -4.92
CA LEU A 41 7.43 11.96 -3.73
C LEU A 41 5.98 12.24 -3.33
N LYS A 42 5.53 13.50 -3.41
CA LYS A 42 4.14 13.87 -3.08
C LYS A 42 3.15 13.12 -3.94
N ASP A 43 3.40 12.97 -5.24
CA ASP A 43 2.49 12.29 -6.17
C ASP A 43 2.29 10.80 -5.84
N ARG A 44 3.27 10.19 -5.16
CA ARG A 44 3.20 8.80 -4.68
C ARG A 44 2.43 8.65 -3.38
N VAL A 45 2.38 9.70 -2.56
CA VAL A 45 1.79 9.69 -1.21
C VAL A 45 0.38 10.30 -1.22
N CYS A 46 0.17 11.36 -1.99
CA CYS A 46 -1.05 12.13 -2.09
C CYS A 46 -1.73 11.98 -3.46
N ASP A 47 -3.02 12.26 -3.51
CA ASP A 47 -3.79 12.40 -4.74
C ASP A 47 -3.75 13.84 -5.31
N ASP A 48 -4.46 14.07 -6.41
CA ASP A 48 -4.49 15.36 -7.11
C ASP A 48 -5.15 16.49 -6.29
N LYS A 49 -5.89 16.14 -5.23
CA LYS A 49 -6.50 17.10 -4.28
C LYS A 49 -5.56 17.40 -3.11
N GLY A 50 -4.41 16.73 -3.03
CA GLY A 50 -3.46 16.84 -1.94
C GLY A 50 -3.81 15.96 -0.72
N GLU A 51 -4.79 15.08 -0.84
CA GLU A 51 -5.17 14.16 0.24
C GLU A 51 -4.28 12.92 0.22
N ILE A 52 -3.95 12.39 1.41
CA ILE A 52 -3.14 11.17 1.53
C ILE A 52 -3.93 10.00 0.90
N ARG A 53 -3.30 9.28 -0.03
CA ARG A 53 -3.93 8.16 -0.73
C ARG A 53 -4.37 7.10 0.27
N ARG A 54 -5.54 6.50 0.06
CA ARG A 54 -6.08 5.41 0.93
C ARG A 54 -5.11 4.23 1.15
N PHE A 55 -4.23 3.96 0.18
CA PHE A 55 -3.26 2.88 0.24
C PHE A 55 -1.90 3.33 0.80
N VAL A 56 -1.86 4.48 1.47
CA VAL A 56 -0.67 4.96 2.17
C VAL A 56 -1.08 5.20 3.62
N ASN A 57 -0.40 4.51 4.52
CA ASN A 57 -0.52 4.72 5.95
C ASN A 57 0.71 5.50 6.39
N ILE A 58 0.51 6.46 7.29
CA ILE A 58 1.59 7.24 7.89
C ILE A 58 1.47 7.07 9.39
N TYR A 59 2.59 6.76 10.02
CA TYR A 59 2.67 6.58 11.47
C TYR A 59 3.57 7.64 12.06
N LEU A 60 3.15 8.26 13.15
CA LEU A 60 3.94 9.13 14.00
C LEU A 60 4.28 8.37 15.28
N ASN A 61 5.56 8.08 15.52
CA ASN A 61 6.02 7.34 16.69
C ASN A 61 5.22 6.04 16.93
N GLU A 62 5.01 5.27 15.85
CA GLU A 62 4.23 4.00 15.82
C GLU A 62 2.70 4.14 15.88
N GLU A 63 2.15 5.35 16.01
CA GLU A 63 0.70 5.60 16.01
C GLU A 63 0.21 6.06 14.62
N ASP A 64 -0.85 5.44 14.09
CA ASP A 64 -1.43 5.82 12.79
C ASP A 64 -2.10 7.21 12.89
N ILE A 65 -1.69 8.14 12.03
CA ILE A 65 -2.19 9.52 12.03
C ILE A 65 -3.71 9.63 11.82
N ARG A 66 -4.36 8.59 11.31
CA ARG A 66 -5.83 8.53 11.17
C ARG A 66 -6.56 8.55 12.51
N PHE A 67 -5.91 8.11 13.58
CA PHE A 67 -6.43 8.20 14.95
C PHE A 67 -6.00 9.51 15.65
N LEU A 68 -5.17 10.32 14.98
CA LEU A 68 -4.73 11.64 15.41
C LEU A 68 -5.51 12.72 14.63
N GLN A 69 -4.80 13.70 14.06
CA GLN A 69 -5.39 14.80 13.27
C GLN A 69 -5.13 14.62 11.76
N GLY A 70 -4.86 13.39 11.31
CA GLY A 70 -4.57 13.10 9.91
C GLY A 70 -3.36 13.89 9.41
N LYS A 71 -3.49 14.53 8.24
CA LYS A 71 -2.43 15.34 7.64
C LYS A 71 -2.08 16.61 8.44
N ASP A 72 -2.97 17.04 9.32
CA ASP A 72 -2.79 18.20 10.20
C ASP A 72 -2.15 17.81 11.53
N THR A 73 -1.76 16.54 11.71
CA THR A 73 -1.09 16.07 12.92
C THR A 73 0.22 16.84 13.14
N PRO A 74 0.37 17.54 14.28
CA PRO A 74 1.56 18.35 14.56
C PRO A 74 2.77 17.47 14.82
N LEU A 75 3.93 17.95 14.38
CA LEU A 75 5.23 17.30 14.53
C LEU A 75 6.13 18.10 15.46
N LYS A 76 6.99 17.39 16.18
CA LYS A 76 8.00 17.92 17.11
C LYS A 76 9.38 17.47 16.70
N ASP A 77 10.39 18.19 17.19
CA ASP A 77 11.78 17.78 16.99
C ASP A 77 12.03 16.40 17.62
N GLY A 78 12.67 15.51 16.86
CA GLY A 78 12.95 14.15 17.29
C GLY A 78 11.87 13.11 16.96
N ASP A 79 10.73 13.52 16.41
CA ASP A 79 9.68 12.57 16.00
C ASP A 79 10.16 11.65 14.86
N GLU A 80 9.70 10.40 14.92
CA GLU A 80 9.89 9.39 13.89
C GLU A 80 8.60 9.17 13.11
N ILE A 81 8.69 9.36 11.78
CA ILE A 81 7.58 9.15 10.86
C ILE A 81 7.88 7.91 10.01
N SER A 82 6.90 7.03 9.86
CA SER A 82 6.99 5.90 8.93
C SER A 82 5.94 6.00 7.84
N ILE A 83 6.36 6.04 6.58
CA ILE A 83 5.47 5.93 5.43
C ILE A 83 5.39 4.45 5.07
N VAL A 84 4.20 3.87 5.22
CA VAL A 84 3.95 2.46 4.94
C VAL A 84 2.93 2.38 3.80
N PRO A 85 3.32 1.92 2.61
CA PRO A 85 2.34 1.61 1.60
C PRO A 85 1.50 0.46 2.13
N ALA A 86 0.18 0.55 1.97
CA ALA A 86 -0.70 -0.58 2.14
C ALA A 86 -0.34 -1.59 1.03
N ILE A 87 0.58 -2.49 1.35
CA ILE A 87 0.88 -3.65 0.52
C ILE A 87 -0.26 -4.62 0.81
N ALA A 88 -1.33 -4.53 0.04
CA ALA A 88 -2.12 -5.73 -0.23
C ALA A 88 -1.10 -6.76 -0.73
N GLY A 89 -0.99 -7.92 -0.08
CA GLY A 89 -0.20 -9.04 -0.58
C GLY A 89 -0.71 -9.36 -1.98
N GLY A 90 -0.08 -8.75 -2.99
CA GLY A 90 -0.75 -8.52 -4.25
C GLY A 90 -0.49 -9.67 -5.18
N CYS A 91 -1.50 -10.51 -5.38
CA CYS A 91 -1.63 -11.19 -6.65
C CYS A 91 -1.76 -10.11 -7.75
N GLN A 92 -1.12 -10.30 -8.91
CA GLN A 92 -1.13 -9.33 -10.03
C GLN A 92 -2.56 -8.91 -10.46
N ILE A 93 -3.55 -9.70 -10.09
CA ILE A 93 -4.98 -9.49 -10.33
C ILE A 93 -5.44 -8.10 -9.89
N ASN A 94 -5.04 -7.60 -8.70
CA ASN A 94 -5.55 -6.33 -8.17
C ASN A 94 -5.09 -5.10 -8.99
N ARG A 95 -4.03 -5.24 -9.79
CA ARG A 95 -3.55 -4.18 -10.69
C ARG A 95 -4.35 -4.12 -11.99
N GLU A 96 -4.78 -5.27 -12.48
CA GLU A 96 -5.56 -5.40 -13.72
C GLU A 96 -7.06 -5.18 -13.47
N PHE A 97 -7.54 -5.51 -12.26
CA PHE A 97 -8.95 -5.45 -11.88
C PHE A 97 -9.13 -4.59 -10.62
N THR A 98 -9.24 -3.27 -10.80
CA THR A 98 -9.23 -2.26 -9.72
C THR A 98 -10.47 -2.28 -8.81
N LYS A 99 -11.48 -3.10 -9.15
CA LYS A 99 -12.71 -3.32 -8.37
C LYS A 99 -12.78 -4.72 -7.76
N VAL A 100 -11.65 -5.42 -7.72
CA VAL A 100 -11.52 -6.74 -7.12
C VAL A 100 -10.47 -6.64 -6.03
N ASP A 101 -10.89 -6.92 -4.81
CA ASP A 101 -10.02 -7.08 -3.67
C ASP A 101 -9.70 -8.57 -3.50
N THR A 102 -8.41 -8.90 -3.43
CA THR A 102 -7.97 -10.29 -3.18
C THR A 102 -7.35 -10.44 -1.81
N ASN A 103 -7.68 -11.53 -1.11
CA ASN A 103 -7.01 -11.93 0.12
C ASN A 103 -6.48 -13.36 0.01
N ILE A 104 -5.16 -13.53 0.16
CA ILE A 104 -4.53 -14.86 0.15
C ILE A 104 -4.68 -15.47 1.53
N ARG A 105 -5.51 -16.51 1.65
CA ARG A 105 -5.76 -17.24 2.90
C ARG A 105 -4.65 -18.25 3.20
N ARG A 106 -4.14 -18.92 2.17
CA ARG A 106 -3.05 -19.90 2.26
C ARG A 106 -2.24 -19.90 0.98
N ALA A 107 -0.97 -20.25 1.08
CA ALA A 107 -0.13 -20.53 -0.06
C ALA A 107 0.95 -21.55 0.30
N ASP A 108 1.24 -22.46 -0.61
CA ASP A 108 2.42 -23.34 -0.58
C ASP A 108 3.15 -23.21 -1.91
N VAL A 109 4.47 -23.08 -1.84
CA VAL A 109 5.34 -22.90 -3.02
C VAL A 109 6.50 -23.86 -2.94
N ARG A 110 6.64 -24.67 -3.99
CA ARG A 110 7.73 -25.62 -4.20
C ARG A 110 8.55 -25.19 -5.40
N GLU A 111 9.64 -25.91 -5.66
CA GLU A 111 10.64 -25.55 -6.69
C GLU A 111 10.04 -25.31 -8.09
N LYS A 112 8.98 -26.03 -8.47
CA LYS A 112 8.37 -25.95 -9.81
C LYS A 112 6.87 -25.66 -9.83
N THR A 113 6.21 -25.73 -8.69
CA THR A 113 4.75 -25.60 -8.58
C THR A 113 4.37 -24.96 -7.25
N GLY A 114 3.21 -24.33 -7.21
CA GLY A 114 2.62 -23.80 -5.99
C GLY A 114 1.12 -23.70 -6.14
N TRP A 115 0.43 -23.53 -5.02
CA TRP A 115 -1.01 -23.29 -4.98
C TRP A 115 -1.30 -22.22 -3.93
N MET A 116 -2.47 -21.60 -4.06
CA MET A 116 -2.94 -20.59 -3.13
C MET A 116 -4.47 -20.64 -2.99
N ASP A 117 -4.94 -20.42 -1.77
CA ASP A 117 -6.34 -20.16 -1.48
C ASP A 117 -6.53 -18.64 -1.52
N VAL A 118 -7.31 -18.16 -2.48
CA VAL A 118 -7.55 -16.72 -2.69
C VAL A 118 -9.03 -16.43 -2.56
N GLU A 119 -9.35 -15.51 -1.67
CA GLU A 119 -10.67 -14.92 -1.57
C GLU A 119 -10.76 -13.70 -2.47
N PHE A 120 -11.84 -13.62 -3.24
CA PHE A 120 -12.18 -12.49 -4.11
C PHE A 120 -13.39 -11.77 -3.56
N ALA A 121 -13.27 -10.48 -3.32
CA ALA A 121 -14.37 -9.60 -2.92
C ALA A 121 -14.45 -8.41 -3.89
N GLY A 122 -15.65 -7.87 -4.11
CA GLY A 122 -15.87 -6.72 -5.00
C GLY A 122 -16.97 -6.95 -6.02
N ASP A 123 -16.82 -6.33 -7.19
CA ASP A 123 -17.82 -6.38 -8.26
C ASP A 123 -17.88 -7.78 -8.90
N PRO A 124 -19.04 -8.48 -8.90
CA PRO A 124 -19.13 -9.85 -9.40
C PRO A 124 -18.71 -10.02 -10.87
N ALA A 125 -19.02 -9.06 -11.74
CA ALA A 125 -18.67 -9.14 -13.15
C ALA A 125 -17.16 -8.94 -13.36
N GLU A 126 -16.52 -8.12 -12.52
CA GLU A 126 -15.06 -7.96 -12.52
C GLU A 126 -14.35 -9.19 -11.95
N ILE A 127 -14.92 -9.83 -10.92
CA ILE A 127 -14.39 -11.09 -10.36
C ILE A 127 -14.41 -12.18 -11.44
N GLU A 128 -15.50 -12.32 -12.18
CA GLU A 128 -15.59 -13.29 -13.28
C GLU A 128 -14.53 -13.02 -14.36
N ARG A 129 -14.37 -11.76 -14.77
CA ARG A 129 -13.31 -11.35 -15.72
C ARG A 129 -11.90 -11.63 -15.18
N ALA A 130 -11.68 -11.42 -13.89
CA ALA A 130 -10.41 -11.70 -13.24
C ALA A 130 -10.09 -13.20 -13.27
N ILE A 131 -11.04 -14.06 -12.90
CA ILE A 131 -10.92 -15.52 -12.95
C ILE A 131 -10.60 -16.00 -14.36
N ASP A 132 -11.30 -15.47 -15.38
CA ASP A 132 -11.03 -15.81 -16.77
C ASP A 132 -9.64 -15.35 -17.24
N GLY A 133 -9.20 -14.18 -16.79
CA GLY A 133 -7.85 -13.67 -17.05
C GLY A 133 -6.76 -14.58 -16.48
N ILE A 134 -6.96 -15.10 -15.26
CA ILE A 134 -6.05 -16.03 -14.59
C ILE A 134 -6.00 -17.37 -15.35
N ARG A 135 -7.15 -17.90 -15.76
CA ARG A 135 -7.25 -19.14 -16.55
C ARG A 135 -6.53 -19.02 -17.89
N LYS A 136 -6.68 -17.88 -18.59
CA LYS A 136 -5.97 -17.59 -19.85
C LYS A 136 -4.44 -17.55 -19.68
N LYS A 137 -3.95 -17.25 -18.48
CA LYS A 137 -2.52 -17.29 -18.13
C LYS A 137 -2.02 -18.72 -17.81
N GLY A 138 -2.87 -19.73 -17.93
CA GLY A 138 -2.53 -21.14 -17.71
C GLY A 138 -2.61 -21.58 -16.25
N VAL A 139 -3.19 -20.76 -15.37
CA VAL A 139 -3.40 -21.09 -13.97
C VAL A 139 -4.73 -21.82 -13.82
N ILE A 140 -4.73 -22.94 -13.09
CA ILE A 140 -5.94 -23.68 -12.76
C ILE A 140 -6.64 -22.96 -11.60
N VAL A 141 -7.94 -22.69 -11.76
CA VAL A 141 -8.76 -21.99 -10.77
C VAL A 141 -10.02 -22.79 -10.51
N ASP A 142 -10.04 -23.44 -9.35
CA ASP A 142 -11.16 -24.22 -8.85
C ASP A 142 -11.78 -23.52 -7.63
N PRO A 143 -13.12 -23.48 -7.55
CA PRO A 143 -13.80 -22.92 -6.37
C PRO A 143 -13.48 -23.79 -5.15
N ILE A 144 -13.15 -23.14 -4.04
CA ILE A 144 -12.97 -23.83 -2.77
C ILE A 144 -14.31 -23.78 -2.04
N GLU A 145 -14.95 -24.94 -1.89
CA GLU A 145 -16.11 -25.09 -1.01
C GLU A 145 -15.65 -25.08 0.45
N LEU A 146 -15.40 -23.90 1.01
CA LEU A 146 -15.25 -23.73 2.46
C LEU A 146 -16.52 -23.09 2.99
N ASN A 147 -17.12 -23.73 4.00
CA ASN A 147 -18.33 -23.27 4.70
C ASN A 147 -18.34 -21.75 4.87
N VAL A 148 -19.37 -21.12 4.31
CA VAL A 148 -19.73 -19.73 4.61
C VAL A 148 -19.88 -19.66 6.13
N VAL A 149 -18.93 -19.04 6.82
CA VAL A 149 -19.16 -18.64 8.20
C VAL A 149 -20.04 -17.40 8.11
N GLU A 150 -21.33 -17.59 8.42
CA GLU A 150 -22.30 -16.51 8.64
C GLU A 150 -21.80 -15.49 9.67
#